data_AF-A0A9X0BTH1-F1
#
_entry.id   AF-A0A9X0BTH1-F1
#
_cell.length_a   1.000
_cell.length_b   1.000
_cell.length_c   1.000
_cell.angle_alpha   90.00
_cell.angle_beta   90.00
_cell.angle_gamma   90.00
#
_symmetry.space_group_name_H-M   'P 1'
#
loop_
_entity.id
_entity.type
_entity.pdbx_description
1 polymer ?
#
loop_
_entity_poly.entity_id
_entity_poly.type
_entity_poly.pdbx_seq_one_letter_code
_entity_poly.pdbx_strand_id
1 'polypeptide(L)' 'MARSKELTPAIRERICELHAIGWGYKRIHTRYPDIALSTIRYTVKKEKERRDGVSKPRSGRPKKPTEADKDRILNATHKD' A
#
# COMPACT_ATOMS: atom_id res chain seq x y z
N MET A 1 5.05 -13.87 14.30
CA MET A 1 4.43 -12.61 14.77
C MET A 1 3.02 -12.55 14.22
N ALA A 2 2.00 -12.55 15.10
CA ALA A 2 0.61 -12.40 14.67
C ALA A 2 0.46 -11.08 13.90
N ARG A 3 -0.17 -11.11 12.72
CA ARG A 3 -0.53 -9.87 12.01
C ARG A 3 -1.55 -9.12 12.86
N SER A 4 -1.11 -8.05 13.51
CA SER A 4 -2.00 -7.09 14.15
C SER A 4 -2.94 -6.45 13.13
N LYS A 5 -4.08 -5.95 13.62
CA LYS A 5 -5.05 -5.16 12.83
C LYS A 5 -4.32 -4.08 12.03
N GLU A 6 -4.78 -3.84 10.80
CA GLU A 6 -4.24 -2.80 9.95
C GLU A 6 -4.28 -1.43 10.66
N LEU A 7 -3.25 -0.61 10.47
CA LEU A 7 -3.28 0.78 10.95
C LEU A 7 -4.46 1.50 10.30
N THR A 8 -5.20 2.29 11.10
CA THR A 8 -6.25 3.16 10.58
C THR A 8 -5.66 4.27 9.69
N PRO A 9 -6.43 4.83 8.74
CA PRO A 9 -5.96 5.93 7.88
C PRO A 9 -5.42 7.12 8.69
N ALA A 10 -6.14 7.54 9.73
CA ALA A 10 -5.72 8.64 10.61
C ALA A 10 -4.36 8.42 11.28
N ILE A 11 -4.04 7.19 11.69
CA ILE A 11 -2.71 6.88 12.27
C ILE A 11 -1.62 6.92 11.19
N ARG A 12 -1.92 6.52 9.96
CA ARG A 12 -0.96 6.59 8.85
C ARG A 12 -0.65 8.03 8.48
N GLU A 13 -1.67 8.86 8.33
CA GLU A 13 -1.53 10.30 8.11
C GLU A 13 -0.68 10.92 9.20
N ARG A 14 -1.00 10.63 10.47
CA ARG A 14 -0.24 11.18 11.60
C ARG A 14 1.22 10.76 11.62
N ILE A 15 1.54 9.52 11.23
CA ILE A 15 2.94 9.05 11.07
C ILE A 15 3.64 9.85 9.98
N CYS A 16 2.99 10.06 8.83
CA CYS A 16 3.54 10.80 7.70
C CYS A 16 3.73 12.29 8.02
N GLU A 17 2.80 12.93 8.71
CA GLU A 17 2.94 14.31 9.20
C GLU A 17 4.15 14.47 10.12
N LEU A 18 4.31 13.58 11.10
CA LEU A 18 5.45 13.63 12.02
C LEU A 18 6.78 13.47 11.30
N HIS A 19 6.83 12.57 10.31
CA HIS A 19 8.02 12.42 9.48
C HIS A 19 8.28 13.66 8.60
N ALA A 20 7.24 14.28 8.06
CA ALA A 20 7.33 15.49 7.24
C ALA A 20 7.90 16.69 8.04
N ILE A 21 7.57 16.81 9.33
CA ILE A 21 8.17 17.83 10.22
C ILE A 21 9.55 17.42 10.78
N GLY A 22 10.18 16.37 10.22
CA GLY A 22 11.55 15.99 10.52
C GLY A 22 11.73 15.00 11.68
N TRP A 23 10.68 14.36 12.19
CA TRP A 23 10.86 13.34 13.22
C TRP A 23 11.49 12.07 12.66
N GLY A 24 12.59 11.63 13.27
CA GLY A 24 13.19 10.33 12.95
C GLY A 24 12.32 9.14 13.37
N TYR A 25 12.43 8.02 12.64
CA TYR A 25 11.59 6.83 12.86
C TYR A 25 11.58 6.31 14.30
N LYS A 26 12.73 6.30 14.98
CA LYS A 26 12.83 5.87 16.39
C LYS A 26 12.01 6.77 17.31
N ARG A 27 12.04 8.08 17.08
CA ARG A 27 11.26 9.07 17.84
C ARG A 27 9.76 8.88 17.63
N ILE A 28 9.34 8.58 16.40
CA ILE A 28 7.95 8.25 16.08
C ILE A 28 7.53 6.96 16.79
N HIS A 29 8.38 5.94 16.82
CA HIS A 29 8.12 4.69 17.55
C HIS A 29 8.03 4.90 19.07
N THR A 30 8.86 5.75 19.66
CA THR A 30 8.73 6.11 21.08
C THR A 30 7.36 6.74 21.39
N ARG A 31 6.79 7.49 20.44
CA ARG A 31 5.43 8.05 20.58
C ARG A 31 4.32 7.00 20.36
N TYR A 32 4.55 6.03 19.48
CA TYR A 32 3.62 4.95 19.17
C TYR A 32 4.29 3.58 19.37
N PRO A 33 4.51 3.17 20.64
CA PRO A 33 5.29 1.97 20.95
C PRO A 33 4.63 0.68 20.44
N ASP A 34 3.30 0.67 20.32
CA ASP A 34 2.54 -0.47 19.80
C ASP A 34 2.71 -0.67 18.29
N ILE A 35 3.23 0.35 17.59
CA ILE A 35 3.47 0.29 16.14
C ILE A 35 4.93 -0.06 15.93
N ALA A 36 5.19 -1.26 15.41
CA ALA A 36 6.54 -1.69 15.08
C ALA A 36 7.28 -0.69 14.18
N LEU A 37 8.57 -0.51 14.43
CA LEU A 37 9.42 0.42 13.67
C LEU A 37 9.42 0.11 12.16
N SER A 38 9.34 -1.16 11.79
CA SER A 38 9.21 -1.61 10.40
C SER A 38 7.92 -1.12 9.75
N THR A 39 6.80 -1.16 10.49
CA THR A 39 5.50 -0.64 10.05
C THR A 39 5.57 0.87 9.84
N ILE A 40 6.20 1.63 10.73
CA ILE A 40 6.38 3.09 10.58
C ILE A 40 7.14 3.40 9.28
N ARG A 41 8.28 2.74 9.05
CA ARG A 41 9.07 2.90 7.82
C ARG A 41 8.25 2.53 6.57
N TYR A 42 7.53 1.42 6.63
CA TYR A 42 6.68 0.96 5.54
C TYR A 42 5.56 1.96 5.23
N THR A 43 4.92 2.52 6.27
CA THR A 43 3.88 3.54 6.14
C THR A 43 4.41 4.76 5.39
N VAL A 44 5.52 5.35 5.85
CA VAL A 44 6.14 6.51 5.18
C VAL A 44 6.51 6.21 3.73
N LYS A 45 7.15 5.05 3.46
CA LYS A 45 7.57 4.66 2.10
C LYS A 45 6.38 4.52 1.14
N LYS A 46 5.26 4.00 1.63
CA LYS A 46 4.06 3.72 0.82
C LYS A 46 3.10 4.88 0.70
N GLU A 47 3.36 6.00 1.37
CA GLU A 47 2.45 7.14 1.37
C GLU A 47 2.14 7.64 -0.04
N LYS A 48 3.17 7.78 -0.88
CA LYS A 48 3.02 8.18 -2.30
C LYS A 48 2.13 7.26 -3.14
N GLU A 49 1.92 6.02 -2.71
CA GLU A 49 1.10 5.03 -3.42
C GLU A 49 -0.33 4.99 -2.89
N ARG A 50 -0.60 5.55 -1.70
CA ARG A 50 -1.93 5.60 -1.11
C ARG A 50 -2.70 6.79 -1.65
N ARG A 51 -4.02 6.63 -1.73
CA ARG A 51 -4.98 7.74 -1.85
C ARG A 51 -5.77 7.77 -0.56
N ASP A 52 -5.84 8.94 0.08
CA ASP A 52 -6.58 9.18 1.33
C ASP A 52 -6.18 8.22 2.48
N GLY A 53 -4.90 7.87 2.58
CA GLY A 53 -4.39 6.97 3.63
C GLY A 53 -4.82 5.49 3.51
N VAL A 54 -5.61 5.12 2.49
CA VAL A 54 -6.13 3.76 2.30
C VAL A 54 -5.13 2.89 1.53
N SER A 55 -5.01 1.62 1.96
CA SER A 55 -4.17 0.63 1.27
C SER A 55 -4.80 0.27 -0.08
N LYS A 56 -3.99 0.17 -1.15
CA LYS A 56 -4.48 -0.31 -2.45
C LYS A 56 -5.10 -1.70 -2.30
N PRO A 57 -6.30 -1.94 -2.89
CA PRO A 57 -6.87 -3.27 -2.93
C PRO A 57 -5.88 -4.27 -3.54
N ARG A 58 -5.85 -5.49 -3.03
CA ARG A 58 -5.07 -6.55 -3.67
C ARG A 58 -5.67 -6.80 -5.05
N SER A 59 -4.81 -6.98 -6.07
CA SER A 59 -5.23 -7.26 -7.45
C SER A 59 -6.06 -8.53 -7.58
N GLY A 60 -6.06 -9.39 -6.55
CA GLY A 60 -6.82 -10.63 -6.53
C GLY A 60 -6.32 -11.61 -7.60
N ARG A 61 -7.10 -12.68 -7.77
CA ARG A 61 -6.87 -13.64 -8.85
C ARG A 61 -7.35 -13.01 -10.16
N PRO A 62 -6.55 -13.04 -11.25
CA PRO A 62 -7.01 -12.63 -12.57
C PRO A 62 -8.28 -13.38 -12.98
N LYS A 63 -9.22 -12.67 -13.63
CA LYS A 63 -10.43 -13.29 -14.17
C LYS A 63 -10.08 -14.18 -15.37
N LYS A 64 -10.90 -15.20 -15.63
CA LYS A 64 -10.82 -15.95 -16.90
C LYS A 64 -11.10 -14.97 -18.05
N PRO A 65 -10.32 -15.01 -19.15
CA PRO A 65 -10.54 -14.13 -20.29
C PRO A 65 -11.90 -14.39 -20.92
N THR A 66 -12.59 -13.31 -21.29
CA THR A 66 -13.83 -13.38 -22.08
C THR A 66 -13.51 -13.78 -23.53
N GLU A 67 -14.51 -14.18 -24.32
CA GLU A 67 -14.31 -14.45 -25.76
C GLU A 67 -13.77 -13.22 -26.49
N ALA A 68 -14.29 -12.02 -26.17
CA ALA A 68 -13.78 -10.77 -26.73
C ALA A 68 -12.30 -10.50 -26.36
N ASP A 69 -11.86 -10.88 -25.16
CA ASP A 69 -10.45 -10.78 -24.78
C ASP A 69 -9.58 -11.76 -25.57
N LYS A 70 -10.08 -12.97 -25.84
CA LYS A 70 -9.39 -13.96 -26.67
C LYS A 70 -9.25 -13.47 -28.11
N ASP A 71 -10.31 -12.90 -28.68
CA ASP A 71 -10.30 -12.36 -30.04
C ASP A 71 -9.33 -11.18 -30.16
N ARG A 72 -9.26 -10.31 -29.15
CA ARG A 72 -8.25 -9.23 -29.09
C ARG A 72 -6.83 -9.78 -29.06
N ILE A 73 -6.58 -10.83 -28.28
CA ILE A 73 -5.27 -11.47 -28.20
C ILE A 73 -4.89 -12.09 -29.56
N LEU A 74 -5.81 -12.84 -30.18
CA LEU A 74 -5.59 -13.46 -31.49
C LEU A 74 -5.30 -12.41 -32.57
N ASN A 75 -6.09 -11.35 -32.64
CA ASN A 75 -5.88 -10.25 -33.59
C ASN A 75 -4.57 -9.49 -33.36
N ALA A 76 -4.09 -9.41 -32.12
CA ALA A 76 -2.80 -8.80 -31.80
C ALA A 76 -1.62 -9.69 -32.23
N THR A 77 -1.78 -11.02 -32.20
CA THR A 77 -0.72 -11.97 -32.62
C THR A 77 -0.65 -12.23 -34.12
N HIS A 78 -1.72 -11.91 -34.86
CA HIS A 78 -1.79 -12.09 -36.32
C HIS A 78 -1.44 -10.82 -37.12
N LYS A 79 -1.00 -9.74 -36.45
CA LYS A 79 -0.69 -8.43 -37.07
C LYS A 79 0.78 -8.22 -37.40
N ASP A 80 1.56 -9.29 -37.38
CA ASP A 80 2.96 -9.37 -37.86
C ASP A 80 3.03 -10.13 -39.18
#